data_AF-A0A935ZZX8-F1
#
_entry.id   AF-A0A935ZZX8-F1
#
_cell.length_a   1.000
_cell.length_b   1.000
_cell.length_c   1.000
_cell.angle_alpha   90.00
_cell.angle_beta   90.00
_cell.angle_gamma   90.00
#
_symmetry.space_group_name_H-M   'P 1'
#
loop_
_entity.id
_entity.type
_entity.pdbx_description
1 polymer ?
#
loop_
_entity_poly.entity_id
_entity_poly.type
_entity_poly.pdbx_seq_one_letter_code
_entity_poly.pdbx_strand_id
1 'polypeptide(L)'
;MDHDPWRIDETLSAPALRRRLARQTCVGLTLLWHPDRSRIGAQAALIAKPGEVFPLNRLAPMFFDPAARPSAKAGQPLMDRSVSRTPIGLTLNRDGGVLLKFPTAVCWFETTAGSQPVR
;
A
#
# COMPACT_ATOMS: atom_id res chain seq x y z
N MET A 1 31.69 -1.61 14.99
CA MET A 1 30.22 -1.76 14.95
C MET A 1 29.68 -0.49 14.32
N ASP A 2 29.59 -0.47 12.99
CA ASP A 2 29.14 0.71 12.25
C ASP A 2 27.61 0.75 12.21
N HIS A 3 27.05 1.69 12.97
CA HIS A 3 25.68 2.16 12.77
C HIS A 3 25.69 3.11 11.58
N ASP A 4 25.30 2.62 10.40
CA ASP A 4 25.03 3.47 9.25
C ASP A 4 23.69 4.19 9.45
N PRO A 5 23.67 5.52 9.64
CA PRO A 5 22.46 6.28 9.96
C PRO A 5 21.47 6.39 8.79
N TRP A 6 21.84 5.98 7.57
CA TRP A 6 20.96 6.06 6.38
C TRP A 6 20.20 4.77 6.07
N ARG A 7 20.24 3.79 6.98
CA ARG A 7 19.76 2.42 6.78
C ARG A 7 18.30 2.21 7.18
N ILE A 8 17.35 2.87 6.51
CA ILE A 8 15.91 2.75 6.86
C ILE A 8 15.20 1.79 5.90
N ASP A 9 15.01 0.55 6.34
CA ASP A 9 14.09 -0.43 5.73
C ASP A 9 12.68 -0.20 6.27
N GLU A 10 11.80 0.35 5.44
CA GLU A 10 10.40 0.68 5.76
C GLU A 10 9.39 -0.35 5.23
N THR A 11 9.80 -1.61 5.08
CA THR A 11 8.89 -2.71 4.71
C THR A 11 8.21 -3.33 5.93
N LEU A 12 7.00 -3.89 5.75
CA LEU A 12 6.26 -4.54 6.84
C LEU A 12 6.96 -5.79 7.37
N SER A 13 7.85 -6.38 6.57
CA SER A 13 8.69 -7.50 6.98
C SER A 13 9.89 -7.07 7.83
N ALA A 14 10.26 -5.78 7.81
CA ALA A 14 11.42 -5.26 8.52
C ALA A 14 11.23 -5.33 10.05
N PRO A 15 12.12 -5.99 10.82
CA PRO A 15 11.98 -6.10 12.27
C PRO A 15 11.98 -4.75 13.00
N ALA A 16 12.67 -3.74 12.45
CA ALA A 16 12.70 -2.39 13.01
C ALA A 16 11.35 -1.68 12.83
N LEU A 17 10.78 -1.73 11.61
CA LEU A 17 9.46 -1.15 11.35
C LEU A 17 8.39 -1.88 12.15
N ARG A 18 8.38 -3.22 12.17
CA ARG A 18 7.40 -4.00 12.96
C ARG A 18 7.40 -3.61 14.44
N ARG A 19 8.59 -3.44 15.05
CA ARG A 19 8.69 -2.99 16.44
C ARG A 19 8.17 -1.57 16.64
N ARG A 20 8.41 -0.67 15.69
CA ARG A 20 7.89 0.71 15.70
C ARG A 20 6.36 0.74 15.58
N LEU A 21 5.81 -0.07 14.68
CA LEU A 21 4.38 -0.19 14.41
C LEU A 21 3.63 -0.96 15.50
N ALA A 22 4.27 -1.83 16.28
CA ALA A 22 3.60 -2.65 17.30
C ALA A 22 2.84 -1.84 18.37
N ARG A 23 3.12 -0.54 18.49
CA ARG A 23 2.45 0.38 19.44
C ARG A 23 1.51 1.36 18.74
N GLN A 24 1.29 1.19 17.44
CA GLN A 24 0.56 2.12 16.59
C GLN A 24 -0.51 1.36 15.81
N THR A 25 -1.64 2.01 15.55
CA THR A 25 -2.62 1.46 14.62
C THR A 25 -2.13 1.76 13.20
N CYS A 26 -1.82 0.72 12.43
CA CYS A 26 -1.31 0.88 11.08
C CYS A 26 -2.01 -0.05 10.08
N VAL A 27 -2.08 0.39 8.83
CA VAL A 27 -2.56 -0.41 7.71
C VAL A 27 -1.37 -0.77 6.83
N GLY A 28 -1.15 -2.07 6.65
CA GLY A 28 -0.18 -2.59 5.72
C GLY A 28 -0.79 -2.79 4.34
N LEU A 29 -0.13 -2.27 3.31
CA LEU A 29 -0.50 -2.51 1.91
C LEU A 29 0.61 -3.30 1.23
N THR A 30 0.24 -4.25 0.38
CA THR A 30 1.19 -5.04 -0.44
C THR A 30 0.76 -4.94 -1.90
N LEU A 31 1.72 -4.69 -2.79
CA LEU A 31 1.48 -4.60 -4.22
C LEU A 31 1.37 -6.01 -4.82
N LEU A 32 0.15 -6.43 -5.16
CA LEU A 32 -0.08 -7.76 -5.74
C LEU A 32 0.14 -7.80 -7.26
N TRP A 33 -0.03 -6.66 -7.93
CA TRP A 33 0.13 -6.55 -9.37
C TRP A 33 0.73 -5.21 -9.78
N HIS A 34 1.64 -5.25 -10.75
CA HIS A 34 2.23 -4.09 -11.40
C HIS A 34 2.84 -4.50 -12.75
N PRO A 35 2.81 -3.64 -13.81
CA PRO A 35 3.42 -3.98 -15.11
C PRO A 35 4.92 -4.29 -15.02
N ASP A 36 5.64 -3.53 -14.19
CA ASP A 36 6.99 -3.92 -13.76
C ASP A 36 6.88 -4.97 -12.64
N ARG A 37 7.20 -6.22 -12.98
CA ARG A 37 7.16 -7.38 -12.08
C ARG A 37 8.10 -7.26 -10.89
N SER A 38 9.18 -6.48 -11.00
CA SER A 38 10.13 -6.27 -9.89
C SER A 38 9.49 -5.54 -8.70
N ARG A 39 8.31 -4.94 -8.90
CA ARG A 39 7.57 -4.22 -7.86
C ARG A 39 6.57 -5.08 -7.10
N ILE A 40 6.21 -6.25 -7.62
CA ILE A 40 5.26 -7.14 -6.95
C ILE A 40 5.86 -7.56 -5.61
N GLY A 41 5.04 -7.47 -4.56
CA GLY A 41 5.47 -7.71 -3.18
C GLY A 41 6.01 -6.48 -2.47
N ALA A 42 6.19 -5.34 -3.16
CA ALA A 42 6.53 -4.08 -2.48
C ALA A 42 5.42 -3.68 -1.50
N GLN A 43 5.81 -3.09 -0.37
CA GLN A 43 4.93 -2.85 0.77
C GLN A 43 4.90 -1.38 1.17
N ALA A 44 3.78 -0.94 1.71
CA ALA A 44 3.65 0.36 2.36
C ALA A 44 3.02 0.19 3.74
N ALA A 45 3.53 0.91 4.73
CA ALA A 45 2.94 0.99 6.06
C ALA A 45 2.31 2.37 6.27
N LEU A 46 1.00 2.41 6.45
CA LEU A 46 0.25 3.63 6.72
C LEU A 46 0.02 3.73 8.22
N ILE A 47 0.71 4.66 8.89
CA ILE A 47 0.51 4.94 10.32
C ILE A 47 -0.65 5.92 10.43
N ALA A 48 -1.79 5.46 10.94
CA ALA A 48 -3.02 6.24 10.97
C ALA A 48 -3.36 6.70 12.38
N LYS A 49 -3.70 7.98 12.53
CA LYS A 49 -4.55 8.41 13.64
C LYS A 49 -6.01 8.09 13.30
N PRO A 50 -6.86 7.73 14.28
CA PRO A 50 -8.27 7.48 14.01
C PRO A 50 -8.94 8.65 13.30
N GLY A 51 -9.61 8.39 12.17
CA GLY A 51 -10.28 9.41 11.35
C GLY A 51 -9.39 10.11 10.31
N GLU A 52 -8.10 9.80 10.27
CA GLU A 52 -7.19 10.26 9.22
C GLU A 52 -7.49 9.55 7.88
N VAL A 53 -7.42 10.32 6.78
CA VAL A 53 -7.69 9.80 5.42
C VAL A 53 -6.36 9.68 4.68
N PHE A 54 -6.02 8.45 4.31
CA PHE A 54 -4.87 8.15 3.46
C PHE A 54 -5.28 8.17 1.98
N PRO A 55 -4.64 8.98 1.13
CA PRO A 55 -4.90 8.94 -0.29
C PRO A 55 -4.22 7.71 -0.91
N LEU A 56 -5.01 6.85 -1.54
CA LEU A 56 -4.52 5.81 -2.43
C LEU A 56 -4.75 6.25 -3.88
N ASN A 57 -3.67 6.54 -4.59
CA ASN A 57 -3.70 6.93 -6.00
C ASN A 57 -2.36 6.60 -6.69
N ARG A 58 -2.21 7.03 -7.95
CA ARG A 58 -0.99 6.86 -8.73
C ARG A 58 0.29 7.40 -8.04
N LEU A 59 0.15 8.41 -7.18
CA LEU A 59 1.25 9.16 -6.57
C LEU A 59 1.48 8.83 -5.08
N ALA A 60 0.58 8.07 -4.45
CA ALA A 60 0.65 7.72 -3.03
C ALA A 60 -0.10 6.40 -2.74
N PRO A 61 0.37 5.58 -1.81
CA PRO A 61 1.55 5.77 -0.97
C PRO A 61 2.85 5.39 -1.70
N MET A 62 3.98 5.59 -1.02
CA MET A 62 5.27 5.05 -1.43
C MET A 62 5.35 3.58 -1.03
N PHE A 63 5.72 2.72 -1.98
CA PHE A 63 5.95 1.30 -1.77
C PHE A 63 7.45 1.01 -1.74
N PHE A 64 7.85 0.17 -0.80
CA PHE A 64 9.23 -0.22 -0.55
C PHE A 64 9.39 -1.70 -0.87
N ASP A 65 10.44 -2.05 -1.60
CA ASP A 65 10.77 -3.43 -1.94
C ASP A 65 11.39 -4.13 -0.72
N PRO A 66 10.76 -5.20 -0.18
CA PRO A 66 11.27 -5.91 1.00
C PRO A 66 12.56 -6.70 0.74
N ALA A 67 12.88 -6.99 -0.53
CA ALA A 67 14.11 -7.67 -0.91
C ALA A 67 15.24 -6.69 -1.27
N ALA A 68 14.94 -5.39 -1.39
CA ALA A 68 15.95 -4.39 -1.69
C ALA A 68 16.95 -4.28 -0.53
N ARG A 69 18.23 -4.12 -0.89
CA ARG A 69 19.24 -3.75 0.12
C ARG A 69 18.80 -2.42 0.76
N PRO A 70 18.93 -2.27 2.10
CA PRO A 70 18.50 -1.06 2.80
C PRO A 70 19.07 0.26 2.26
N SER A 71 20.18 0.20 1.54
CA SER A 71 20.84 1.34 0.90
C SER A 71 20.34 1.66 -0.52
N ALA A 72 19.46 0.84 -1.10
CA ALA A 72 19.34 0.77 -2.56
C ALA A 72 18.09 1.41 -3.18
N LYS A 73 16.96 1.66 -2.49
CA LYS A 73 15.81 2.33 -3.14
C LYS A 73 14.97 3.17 -2.17
N ALA A 74 14.82 4.46 -2.49
CA ALA A 74 13.73 5.28 -1.98
C ALA A 74 12.39 4.65 -2.41
N GLY A 75 11.38 4.72 -1.54
CA GLY A 75 10.05 4.19 -1.84
C GLY A 75 9.49 4.80 -3.13
N GLN A 76 8.80 3.98 -3.93
CA GLN A 76 8.25 4.40 -5.21
C GLN A 76 6.73 4.39 -5.18
N PRO A 77 6.05 5.42 -5.72
CA PRO A 77 4.61 5.40 -5.85
C PRO A 77 4.18 4.38 -6.91
N LEU A 78 2.88 4.11 -7.04
CA LEU A 78 2.40 3.21 -8.10
C LEU A 78 2.88 3.65 -9.48
N MET A 79 2.88 4.96 -9.78
CA MET A 79 3.44 5.57 -11.00
C MET A 79 3.07 4.94 -12.34
N ASP A 80 2.03 4.13 -12.37
CA ASP A 80 1.51 3.54 -13.58
C ASP A 80 0.44 4.41 -14.22
N ARG A 81 0.46 4.54 -15.56
CA ARG A 81 -0.47 5.42 -16.30
C ARG A 81 -1.92 4.91 -16.28
N SER A 82 -2.14 3.61 -16.07
CA SER A 82 -3.48 3.02 -15.93
C SER A 82 -4.12 3.30 -14.57
N VAL A 83 -3.34 3.74 -13.58
CA VAL A 83 -3.84 4.11 -12.25
C VAL A 83 -4.23 5.59 -12.22
N SER A 84 -5.41 5.87 -11.69
CA SER A 84 -5.92 7.24 -11.57
C SER A 84 -5.10 8.09 -10.59
N ARG A 85 -5.02 9.40 -10.88
CA ARG A 85 -4.53 10.40 -9.91
C ARG A 85 -5.59 10.75 -8.87
N THR A 86 -6.86 10.53 -9.16
CA THR A 86 -7.96 10.78 -8.24
C THR A 86 -7.89 9.77 -7.10
N PRO A 87 -7.83 10.22 -5.84
CA PRO A 87 -7.62 9.33 -4.70
C PRO A 87 -8.88 8.53 -4.35
N ILE A 88 -8.65 7.26 -4.03
CA ILE A 88 -9.50 6.50 -3.11
C ILE A 88 -9.04 6.89 -1.70
N GLY A 89 -9.96 7.33 -0.85
CA GLY A 89 -9.66 7.62 0.54
C GLY A 89 -9.70 6.36 1.38
N LEU A 90 -8.65 6.09 2.14
CA LEU A 90 -8.58 4.98 3.09
C LEU A 90 -8.60 5.55 4.51
N THR A 91 -9.54 5.11 5.34
CA THR A 91 -9.64 5.54 6.74
C THR A 91 -9.60 4.33 7.66
N LEU A 92 -8.77 4.41 8.69
CA LEU A 92 -8.69 3.40 9.74
C LEU A 92 -9.69 3.74 10.85
N ASN A 93 -10.59 2.81 11.11
CA ASN A 93 -11.57 2.93 12.18
C ASN A 93 -10.95 2.49 13.52
N ARG A 94 -11.54 2.94 14.63
CA ARG A 94 -11.08 2.62 15.99
C ARG A 94 -11.22 1.14 16.34
N ASP A 95 -12.13 0.43 15.67
CA ASP A 95 -12.37 -1.01 15.81
C ASP A 95 -11.38 -1.86 14.97
N GLY A 96 -10.44 -1.22 14.26
CA GLY A 96 -9.50 -1.90 13.37
C GLY A 96 -10.05 -2.15 11.97
N GLY A 97 -11.30 -1.77 11.67
CA GLY A 97 -11.86 -1.81 10.33
C GLY A 97 -11.23 -0.76 9.40
N VAL A 98 -11.29 -1.01 8.10
CA VAL A 98 -10.81 -0.07 7.08
C VAL A 98 -11.98 0.36 6.21
N LEU A 99 -12.22 1.68 6.14
CA LEU A 99 -13.21 2.29 5.25
C LEU A 99 -12.53 2.76 3.96
N LEU A 100 -13.10 2.39 2.82
CA LEU A 100 -12.70 2.87 1.51
C LEU A 100 -13.76 3.83 0.96
N LYS A 101 -13.33 5.06 0.66
CA LYS A 101 -14.16 6.08 0.01
C LYS A 101 -13.69 6.26 -1.42
N PHE A 102 -14.50 5.79 -2.36
CA PHE A 102 -14.24 5.99 -3.79
C PHE A 102 -14.60 7.42 -4.21
N PRO A 103 -13.87 8.01 -5.16
CA PRO A 103 -14.30 9.26 -5.77
C PRO A 103 -15.63 9.05 -6.49
N THR A 104 -16.43 10.10 -6.62
CA THR A 104 -17.74 10.09 -7.30
C THR A 104 -17.68 9.75 -8.80
N ALA A 105 -16.48 9.57 -9.35
CA ALA A 105 -16.29 9.03 -10.69
C ALA A 105 -16.50 7.51 -10.68
N VAL A 106 -17.43 7.05 -11.52
CA VAL A 106 -17.90 5.67 -11.64
C VAL A 106 -16.74 4.68 -11.73
N CYS A 107 -16.56 3.85 -10.70
CA CYS A 107 -15.78 2.62 -10.80
C CYS A 107 -16.68 1.57 -11.48
N TRP A 108 -16.44 1.30 -12.76
CA TRP A 108 -17.01 0.11 -13.40
C TRP A 108 -16.21 -1.11 -12.92
N PHE A 109 -16.85 -1.95 -12.12
CA PHE A 109 -16.37 -3.30 -11.87
C PHE A 109 -17.23 -4.25 -12.70
N GLU A 110 -16.65 -4.85 -13.73
CA GLU A 110 -17.27 -5.99 -14.40
C GLU A 110 -16.97 -7.23 -13.56
N THR A 111 -17.93 -7.63 -12.73
CA THR A 111 -17.93 -8.99 -12.21
C THR A 111 -18.20 -9.89 -13.40
N THR A 112 -17.18 -10.58 -13.91
CA THR A 112 -17.40 -11.75 -14.77
C THR A 112 -18.02 -12.82 -13.89
N ALA A 113 -19.34 -12.74 -13.69
CA ALA A 113 -20.11 -13.87 -13.23
C ALA A 113 -19.89 -14.96 -14.28
N GLY A 114 -19.16 -16.00 -13.88
CA GLY A 114 -18.90 -17.15 -14.71
C GLY A 114 -20.20 -17.63 -15.32
N SER A 115 -20.25 -17.58 -16.65
CA SER A 115 -21.26 -18.27 -17.42
C SER A 115 -21.17 -19.77 -17.11
N GLN A 116 -22.25 -20.35 -16.63
CA GLN A 116 -22.62 -21.71 -16.99
C GLN A 116 -24.10 -21.74 -17.32
N PRO A 117 -24.49 -21.96 -18.59
CA PRO A 117 -25.76 -22.59 -18.89
C PRO A 117 -25.54 -24.10 -18.78
N VAL A 118 -26.22 -24.76 -17.86
CA VAL A 118 -26.45 -26.20 -17.96
C VAL A 118 -27.96 -26.42 -17.84
N ARG A 119 -28.49 -27.09 -18.87
CA ARG A 119 -29.89 -27.41 -19.10
C ARG A 119 -30.51 -28.22 -17.96
#